data_AF-A0A847RN80-F1
#
_entry.id   AF-A0A847RN80-F1
#
_cell.length_a   1.000
_cell.length_b   1.000
_cell.length_c   1.000
_cell.angle_alpha   90.00
_cell.angle_beta   90.00
_cell.angle_gamma   90.00
#
_symmetry.space_group_name_H-M   'P 1'
#
loop_
_entity.id
_entity.type
_entity.pdbx_description
1 polymer ?
#
loop_
_entity_poly.entity_id
_entity_poly.type
_entity_poly.pdbx_seq_one_letter_code
_entity_poly.pdbx_strand_id
1 'polypeptide(L)'
;MAFNAYHGVTQTTDNSCGAFSLAAALVHLGAATVPTILNTGNLTQRYTAPGPAALAQRIYQTTGNLLLNLAAPAPTATYQYEEPVDNYNPPSALAYIASQFGLTTNNVIVYYTNQAAGMLQNIQATNVGAGPDLLETEIDLITAQPAYGLVNGPVNYTQKPGAQEAHLLVVENLNHTIALNDTEVYDPGYGYVGPYTLNNNGPLPLTQISFTLPSGLVVDYDFSGVWIKLKA
;
A
#
# COMPACT_ATOMS: atom_id res chain seq x y z
N MET A 1 -10.97 -12.15 9.81
CA MET A 1 -12.15 -11.27 9.85
C MET A 1 -11.87 -10.11 8.91
N ALA A 2 -12.84 -9.90 8.03
CA ALA A 2 -12.88 -9.10 6.82
C ALA A 2 -12.43 -7.64 6.97
N PHE A 3 -12.11 -6.98 5.86
CA PHE A 3 -11.85 -5.54 5.77
C PHE A 3 -13.05 -4.66 6.20
N ASN A 4 -14.15 -5.26 6.68
CA ASN A 4 -15.41 -4.62 7.05
C ASN A 4 -15.30 -3.36 7.92
N ALA A 5 -14.29 -3.25 8.80
CA ALA A 5 -14.06 -2.03 9.58
C ALA A 5 -13.79 -0.79 8.68
N TYR A 6 -13.29 -1.02 7.46
CA TYR A 6 -12.99 0.01 6.47
C TYR A 6 -14.11 0.22 5.44
N HIS A 7 -15.24 -0.48 5.57
CA HIS A 7 -16.39 -0.24 4.70
C HIS A 7 -16.94 1.19 4.91
N GLY A 8 -17.00 1.97 3.84
CA GLY A 8 -17.37 3.39 3.86
C GLY A 8 -16.25 4.34 4.29
N VAL A 9 -15.03 3.84 4.52
CA VAL A 9 -13.87 4.66 4.89
C VAL A 9 -13.10 5.01 3.61
N THR A 10 -13.23 6.26 3.17
CA THR A 10 -12.51 6.78 2.01
C THR A 10 -11.19 7.42 2.40
N GLN A 11 -10.23 7.39 1.47
CA GLN A 11 -8.99 8.15 1.58
C GLN A 11 -9.25 9.65 1.70
N THR A 12 -8.35 10.36 2.36
CA THR A 12 -8.48 11.79 2.65
C THR A 12 -7.88 12.67 1.56
N THR A 13 -6.83 12.17 0.89
CA THR A 13 -6.20 12.78 -0.28
C THR A 13 -6.02 11.73 -1.38
N ASP A 14 -5.84 12.17 -2.62
CA ASP A 14 -5.61 11.29 -3.76
C ASP A 14 -4.37 10.40 -3.59
N ASN A 15 -3.39 10.86 -2.81
CA ASN A 15 -2.11 10.18 -2.60
C ASN A 15 -2.07 9.34 -1.31
N SER A 16 -3.16 9.27 -0.55
CA SER A 16 -3.21 8.53 0.74
C SER A 16 -3.67 7.07 0.62
N CYS A 17 -3.95 6.59 -0.60
CA CYS A 17 -4.45 5.24 -0.87
C CYS A 17 -3.59 4.12 -0.27
N GLY A 18 -2.26 4.22 -0.34
CA GLY A 18 -1.34 3.22 0.21
C GLY A 18 -1.42 3.13 1.73
N ALA A 19 -1.53 4.28 2.42
CA ALA A 19 -1.67 4.34 3.87
C ALA A 19 -2.99 3.72 4.35
N PHE A 20 -4.10 4.00 3.66
CA PHE A 20 -5.40 3.41 3.97
C PHE A 20 -5.41 1.91 3.71
N SER A 21 -4.88 1.47 2.57
CA SER A 21 -4.74 0.06 2.22
C SER A 21 -3.86 -0.71 3.21
N LEU A 22 -2.74 -0.10 3.66
CA LEU A 22 -1.89 -0.68 4.70
C LEU A 22 -2.63 -0.78 6.04
N ALA A 23 -3.36 0.26 6.44
CA ALA A 23 -4.12 0.25 7.68
C ALA A 23 -5.14 -0.90 7.70
N ALA A 24 -5.88 -1.09 6.60
CA ALA A 24 -6.84 -2.18 6.45
C ALA A 24 -6.15 -3.55 6.51
N ALA A 25 -5.01 -3.72 5.83
CA ALA A 25 -4.22 -4.94 5.85
C ALA A 25 -3.70 -5.29 7.25
N LEU A 26 -3.15 -4.31 7.98
CA LEU A 26 -2.64 -4.51 9.35
C LEU A 26 -3.75 -4.89 10.33
N VAL A 27 -4.92 -4.24 10.24
CA VAL A 27 -6.09 -4.58 11.05
C VAL A 27 -6.61 -5.98 10.70
N HIS A 28 -6.66 -6.34 9.42
CA HIS A 28 -7.07 -7.66 8.96
C HIS A 28 -6.17 -8.78 9.52
N LEU A 29 -4.86 -8.56 9.51
CA LEU A 29 -3.86 -9.51 10.02
C LEU A 29 -3.84 -9.59 11.56
N GLY A 30 -4.57 -8.72 12.26
CA GLY A 30 -4.49 -8.61 13.72
C GLY A 30 -3.08 -8.22 14.19
N ALA A 31 -2.33 -7.49 13.34
CA ALA A 31 -0.95 -7.11 13.61
C ALA A 31 -0.86 -6.33 14.93
N ALA A 32 0.13 -6.72 15.74
CA ALA A 32 0.21 -6.37 17.15
C ALA A 32 0.46 -4.87 17.35
N THR A 33 -0.31 -4.30 18.27
CA THR A 33 -0.21 -2.91 18.78
C THR A 33 -0.47 -1.80 17.76
N VAL A 34 -1.74 -1.67 17.35
CA VAL A 34 -2.24 -0.35 16.93
C VAL A 34 -2.04 0.63 18.10
N PRO A 35 -1.24 1.70 17.95
CA PRO A 35 -0.95 2.61 19.06
C PRO A 35 -2.24 3.25 19.56
N THR A 36 -2.48 3.23 20.87
CA THR A 36 -3.64 3.91 21.46
C THR A 36 -3.46 5.42 21.38
N ILE A 37 -4.53 6.13 21.04
CA ILE A 37 -4.53 7.59 20.88
C ILE A 37 -5.61 8.18 21.77
N LEU A 38 -5.42 9.43 22.20
CA LEU A 38 -6.45 10.15 22.94
C LEU A 38 -7.72 10.24 22.10
N ASN A 39 -8.83 9.74 22.63
CA ASN A 39 -10.14 9.84 22.03
C ASN A 39 -10.69 11.27 22.25
N THR A 40 -10.39 12.15 21.31
CA THR A 40 -10.81 13.56 21.37
C THR A 40 -12.32 13.76 21.25
N GLY A 41 -13.04 12.79 20.66
CA GLY A 41 -14.51 12.79 20.61
C GLY A 41 -15.16 12.30 21.89
N ASN A 42 -14.45 11.55 22.73
CA ASN A 42 -14.91 11.06 24.01
C ASN A 42 -13.76 10.92 25.03
N LEU A 43 -13.42 12.02 25.70
CA LEU A 43 -12.31 12.06 26.65
C LEU A 43 -12.47 11.11 27.84
N THR A 44 -13.69 10.64 28.17
CA THR A 44 -13.87 9.66 29.25
C THR A 44 -13.32 8.29 28.88
N GLN A 45 -13.23 7.98 27.59
CA GLN A 45 -12.58 6.77 27.08
C GLN A 45 -11.05 6.89 27.06
N ARG A 46 -10.49 8.09 27.33
CA ARG A 46 -9.05 8.35 27.40
C ARG A 46 -8.33 7.89 26.11
N TYR A 47 -7.31 7.05 26.23
CA TYR A 47 -6.55 6.53 25.10
C TYR A 47 -7.17 5.21 24.63
N THR A 48 -7.64 5.17 23.38
CA THR A 48 -8.24 4.00 22.75
C THR A 48 -7.56 3.71 21.41
N ALA A 49 -7.79 2.52 20.84
CA ALA A 49 -7.39 2.28 19.45
C ALA A 49 -8.05 3.35 18.54
N PRO A 50 -7.29 3.97 17.63
CA PRO A 50 -7.84 4.88 16.64
C PRO A 50 -8.89 4.17 15.79
N GLY A 51 -9.90 4.92 15.35
CA GLY A 51 -10.78 4.45 14.28
C GLY A 51 -10.00 4.24 12.97
N PRO A 52 -10.53 3.47 12.01
CA PRO A 52 -9.89 3.14 10.74
C PRO A 52 -9.29 4.34 9.98
N ALA A 53 -10.08 5.41 9.79
CA ALA A 53 -9.63 6.63 9.11
C ALA A 53 -8.50 7.34 9.88
N ALA A 54 -8.60 7.40 11.22
CA ALA A 54 -7.60 8.06 12.05
C ALA A 54 -6.28 7.27 12.08
N LEU A 55 -6.34 5.94 12.02
CA LEU A 55 -5.17 5.08 11.88
C LEU A 55 -4.49 5.31 10.53
N ALA A 56 -5.27 5.26 9.44
CA ALA A 56 -4.76 5.46 8.09
C ALA A 56 -4.13 6.85 7.91
N GLN A 57 -4.75 7.91 8.44
CA GLN A 57 -4.18 9.26 8.38
C GLN A 57 -2.84 9.37 9.11
N ARG A 58 -2.67 8.66 10.23
CA ARG A 58 -1.39 8.64 10.97
C ARG A 58 -0.30 7.90 10.22
N ILE A 59 -0.64 6.79 9.58
CA ILE A 59 0.26 6.10 8.65
C ILE A 59 0.65 7.06 7.53
N TYR A 60 -0.34 7.79 6.97
CA TYR A 60 -0.09 8.74 5.90
C TYR A 60 0.89 9.84 6.30
N GLN A 61 0.83 10.37 7.53
CA GLN A 61 1.82 11.35 8.02
C GLN A 61 3.28 10.87 7.95
N THR A 62 3.51 9.56 7.91
CA THR A 62 4.86 9.00 7.74
C THR A 62 5.14 8.62 6.30
N THR A 63 4.12 8.10 5.58
CA THR A 63 4.31 7.50 4.27
C THR A 63 4.05 8.44 3.11
N GLY A 64 3.42 9.60 3.31
CA GLY A 64 3.08 10.55 2.24
C GLY A 64 4.27 11.43 1.83
N ASN A 65 5.39 10.81 1.47
CA ASN A 65 6.68 11.48 1.37
C ASN A 65 7.38 11.34 0.00
N LEU A 66 6.80 10.64 -0.98
CA LEU A 66 7.40 10.47 -2.31
C LEU A 66 6.73 11.37 -3.35
N LEU A 67 7.37 12.47 -3.72
CA LEU A 67 6.92 13.30 -4.83
C LEU A 67 7.34 12.64 -6.16
N LEU A 68 6.36 12.26 -6.98
CA LEU A 68 6.57 11.72 -8.32
C LEU A 68 6.26 12.78 -9.37
N ASN A 69 7.22 13.04 -10.26
CA ASN A 69 7.04 13.88 -11.43
C ASN A 69 7.13 13.03 -12.70
N LEU A 70 6.05 12.28 -12.97
CA LEU A 70 5.99 11.33 -14.09
C LEU A 70 5.77 12.01 -15.45
N ALA A 71 5.27 13.24 -15.47
CA ALA A 71 4.98 13.98 -16.70
C ALA A 71 6.21 14.70 -17.29
N ALA A 72 7.31 14.77 -16.54
CA ALA A 72 8.54 15.39 -17.02
C ALA A 72 9.21 14.55 -18.13
N PRO A 73 9.96 15.19 -19.06
CA PRO A 73 10.71 14.47 -20.11
C PRO A 73 11.70 13.44 -19.55
N ALA A 74 12.24 13.72 -18.36
CA ALA A 74 12.97 12.77 -17.54
C ALA A 74 12.18 12.63 -16.23
N PRO A 75 11.45 11.52 -16.02
CA PRO A 75 10.67 11.32 -14.81
C PRO A 75 11.55 11.34 -13.57
N THR A 76 11.09 12.01 -12.52
CA THR A 76 11.83 12.11 -11.26
C THR A 76 11.01 11.70 -10.05
N ALA A 77 11.73 11.22 -9.04
CA ALA A 77 11.25 10.92 -7.70
C ALA A 77 12.04 11.78 -6.69
N THR A 78 11.34 12.35 -5.72
CA THR A 78 11.97 13.12 -4.63
C THR A 78 11.33 12.72 -3.31
N TYR A 79 12.12 12.22 -2.35
CA TYR A 79 11.61 12.02 -0.99
C TYR A 79 11.69 13.32 -0.21
N GLN A 80 10.59 13.71 0.42
CA GLN A 80 10.42 14.99 1.11
C GLN A 80 9.89 14.77 2.52
N TYR A 81 10.50 15.44 3.50
CA TYR A 81 9.94 15.58 4.83
C TYR A 81 9.17 16.90 4.88
N GLU A 82 7.85 16.84 4.77
CA GLU A 82 6.97 18.01 4.81
C GLU A 82 5.75 17.77 5.69
N GLU A 83 5.23 18.86 6.26
CA GLU A 83 4.04 18.88 7.12
C GLU A 83 3.14 20.04 6.65
N PRO A 84 1.88 19.78 6.23
CA PRO A 84 1.27 18.46 6.09
C PRO A 84 1.86 17.68 4.91
N VAL A 85 1.89 16.35 5.03
CA VAL A 85 2.20 15.46 3.91
C VAL A 85 1.11 15.52 2.83
N ASP A 86 1.51 15.47 1.56
CA ASP A 86 0.58 15.38 0.42
C ASP A 86 1.09 14.48 -0.72
N ASN A 87 2.19 13.75 -0.51
CA ASN A 87 2.85 12.96 -1.55
C ASN A 87 2.44 11.48 -1.55
N TYR A 88 2.93 10.73 -2.55
CA TYR A 88 2.67 9.29 -2.72
C TYR A 88 3.22 8.46 -1.57
N ASN A 89 2.66 7.26 -1.40
CA ASN A 89 3.15 6.26 -0.46
C ASN A 89 4.14 5.28 -1.11
N PRO A 90 5.46 5.45 -0.91
CA PRO A 90 6.43 4.51 -1.46
C PRO A 90 6.34 3.16 -0.74
N PRO A 91 6.60 2.03 -1.44
CA PRO A 91 6.71 0.72 -0.83
C PRO A 91 7.64 0.65 0.38
N SER A 92 8.75 1.40 0.36
CA SER A 92 9.72 1.51 1.45
C SER A 92 9.12 2.08 2.74
N ALA A 93 8.36 3.18 2.65
CA ALA A 93 7.70 3.75 3.82
C ALA A 93 6.56 2.85 4.33
N LEU A 94 5.84 2.18 3.43
CA LEU A 94 4.81 1.21 3.80
C LEU A 94 5.40 0.00 4.52
N ALA A 95 6.54 -0.53 4.04
CA ALA A 95 7.27 -1.61 4.69
C ALA A 95 7.82 -1.19 6.06
N TYR A 96 8.38 0.02 6.15
CA TYR A 96 8.80 0.60 7.43
C TYR A 96 7.64 0.63 8.43
N ILE A 97 6.48 1.18 8.06
CA ILE A 97 5.31 1.19 8.95
C ILE A 97 4.86 -0.22 9.32
N ALA A 98 4.79 -1.15 8.37
CA ALA A 98 4.42 -2.53 8.67
C ALA A 98 5.31 -3.15 9.76
N SER A 99 6.62 -2.87 9.74
CA SER A 99 7.55 -3.31 10.78
C SER A 99 7.28 -2.68 12.15
N GLN A 100 6.83 -1.42 12.19
CA GLN A 100 6.46 -0.73 13.44
C GLN A 100 5.20 -1.32 14.09
N PHE A 101 4.38 -2.03 13.31
CA PHE A 101 3.20 -2.80 13.79
C PHE A 101 3.54 -4.26 14.10
N GLY A 102 4.82 -4.56 14.31
CA GLY A 102 5.29 -5.85 14.80
C GLY A 102 5.42 -6.95 13.74
N LEU A 103 5.21 -6.64 12.46
CA LEU A 103 5.53 -7.60 11.39
C LEU A 103 7.04 -7.73 11.25
N THR A 104 7.53 -8.98 11.23
CA THR A 104 8.96 -9.26 11.04
C THR A 104 9.38 -9.02 9.59
N THR A 105 10.67 -8.85 9.33
CA THR A 105 11.23 -8.67 7.98
C THR A 105 10.77 -9.76 6.99
N ASN A 106 10.64 -11.01 7.42
CA ASN A 106 10.19 -12.13 6.57
C ASN A 106 8.67 -12.08 6.27
N ASN A 107 7.93 -11.28 7.02
CA ASN A 107 6.48 -11.13 6.92
C ASN A 107 6.07 -9.88 6.13
N VAL A 108 7.04 -9.10 5.65
CA VAL A 108 6.84 -7.93 4.78
C VAL A 108 7.68 -8.15 3.52
N ILE A 109 7.04 -8.48 2.40
CA ILE A 109 7.74 -8.76 1.15
C ILE A 109 7.19 -7.85 0.05
N VAL A 110 8.04 -6.97 -0.47
CA VAL A 110 7.73 -6.16 -1.66
C VAL A 110 8.13 -6.95 -2.89
N TYR A 111 7.22 -7.04 -3.84
CA TYR A 111 7.43 -7.72 -5.11
C TYR A 111 7.26 -6.76 -6.27
N TYR A 112 7.97 -7.05 -7.36
CA TYR A 112 7.84 -6.32 -8.61
C TYR A 112 7.94 -7.26 -9.83
N THR A 113 7.20 -6.95 -10.90
CA THR A 113 7.30 -7.62 -12.21
C THR A 113 8.38 -7.00 -13.09
N ASN A 114 8.66 -7.61 -14.25
CA ASN A 114 9.53 -6.99 -15.27
C ASN A 114 9.00 -5.64 -15.77
N GLN A 115 7.68 -5.51 -15.90
CA GLN A 115 7.05 -4.24 -16.31
C GLN A 115 7.29 -3.16 -15.26
N ALA A 116 7.03 -3.47 -13.98
CA ALA A 116 7.29 -2.56 -12.88
C ALA A 116 8.76 -2.16 -12.78
N ALA A 117 9.69 -3.12 -12.94
CA ALA A 117 11.11 -2.83 -12.98
C ALA A 117 11.44 -1.79 -14.06
N GLY A 118 10.95 -1.99 -15.29
CA GLY A 118 11.15 -1.04 -16.38
C GLY A 118 10.56 0.33 -16.11
N MET A 119 9.39 0.42 -15.46
CA MET A 119 8.80 1.72 -15.09
C MET A 119 9.63 2.43 -14.02
N LEU A 120 10.00 1.73 -12.95
CA LEU A 120 10.70 2.31 -11.79
C LEU A 120 12.16 2.68 -12.11
N GLN A 121 12.85 1.89 -12.94
CA GLN A 121 14.22 2.20 -13.39
C GLN A 121 14.31 3.45 -14.27
N ASN A 122 13.21 3.83 -14.92
CA ASN A 122 13.14 5.06 -15.73
C ASN A 122 12.86 6.32 -14.91
N ILE A 123 12.65 6.19 -13.59
CA ILE A 123 12.38 7.33 -12.70
C ILE A 123 13.64 7.61 -11.88
N GLN A 124 14.23 8.79 -12.09
CA GLN A 124 15.44 9.19 -11.39
C GLN A 124 15.13 9.70 -9.97
N ALA A 125 15.75 9.11 -8.95
CA ALA A 125 15.71 9.65 -7.59
C ALA A 125 16.64 10.89 -7.51
N THR A 126 16.12 12.03 -7.02
CA THR A 126 16.80 13.34 -7.16
C THR A 126 17.40 13.90 -5.88
N ASN A 127 16.83 13.61 -4.71
CA ASN A 127 17.55 13.79 -3.46
C ASN A 127 18.57 12.65 -3.34
N VAL A 128 19.73 12.91 -2.71
CA VAL A 128 20.85 11.94 -2.59
C VAL A 128 20.31 10.58 -2.15
N GLY A 129 20.12 9.69 -3.13
CA GLY A 129 19.51 8.38 -2.95
C GLY A 129 20.57 7.35 -2.55
N ALA A 130 20.11 6.22 -2.04
CA ALA A 130 20.95 5.05 -1.87
C ALA A 130 21.19 4.29 -3.20
N GLY A 131 20.41 4.58 -4.24
CA GLY A 131 20.55 4.05 -5.60
C GLY A 131 20.44 5.14 -6.70
N PRO A 132 20.72 4.79 -7.97
CA PRO A 132 20.66 5.68 -9.13
C PRO A 132 19.24 5.96 -9.66
N ASP A 133 18.28 5.06 -9.40
CA ASP A 133 16.89 5.14 -9.84
C ASP A 133 15.91 4.78 -8.71
N LEU A 134 14.60 4.93 -8.95
CA LEU A 134 13.57 4.67 -7.95
C LEU A 134 13.51 3.18 -7.55
N LEU A 135 13.77 2.24 -8.46
CA LEU A 135 13.76 0.81 -8.12
C LEU A 135 14.88 0.48 -7.15
N GLU A 136 16.13 0.85 -7.48
CA GLU A 136 17.28 0.59 -6.62
C GLU A 136 17.19 1.35 -5.30
N THR A 137 16.65 2.57 -5.32
CA THR A 137 16.40 3.35 -4.08
C THR A 137 15.39 2.66 -3.18
N GLU A 138 14.27 2.17 -3.72
CA GLU A 138 13.26 1.44 -2.94
C GLU A 138 13.83 0.12 -2.39
N ILE A 139 14.59 -0.62 -3.19
CA ILE A 139 15.25 -1.86 -2.75
C ILE A 139 16.17 -1.59 -1.56
N ASP A 140 17.03 -0.59 -1.67
CA ASP A 140 17.95 -0.25 -0.59
C ASP A 140 17.20 0.18 0.68
N LEU A 141 16.23 1.09 0.57
CA LEU A 141 15.46 1.58 1.72
C LEU A 141 14.70 0.46 2.45
N ILE A 142 14.30 -0.61 1.76
CA ILE A 142 13.60 -1.75 2.37
C ILE A 142 14.58 -2.73 3.02
N THR A 143 15.72 -2.98 2.38
CA THR A 143 16.61 -4.11 2.69
C THR A 143 17.89 -3.74 3.43
N ALA A 144 18.32 -2.48 3.37
CA ALA A 144 19.45 -1.96 4.13
C ALA A 144 19.18 -2.05 5.64
N GLN A 145 20.23 -2.25 6.44
CA GLN A 145 20.07 -2.50 7.87
C GLN A 145 19.75 -1.21 8.66
N PRO A 146 18.73 -1.23 9.55
CA PRO A 146 17.85 -2.36 9.86
C PRO A 146 16.80 -2.63 8.76
N ALA A 147 16.72 -3.88 8.30
CA ALA A 147 15.81 -4.25 7.20
C ALA A 147 14.34 -4.28 7.64
N TYR A 148 13.48 -3.58 6.91
CA TYR A 148 12.04 -3.50 7.19
C TYR A 148 11.21 -4.52 6.42
N GLY A 149 11.80 -5.15 5.41
CA GLY A 149 11.19 -6.21 4.63
C GLY A 149 12.18 -6.91 3.72
N LEU A 150 11.64 -7.79 2.87
CA LEU A 150 12.36 -8.38 1.76
C LEU A 150 11.86 -7.77 0.45
N VAL A 151 12.72 -7.78 -0.57
CA VAL A 151 12.31 -7.43 -1.93
C VAL A 151 12.57 -8.61 -2.85
N ASN A 152 11.56 -9.00 -3.62
CA ASN A 152 11.61 -10.13 -4.54
C ASN A 152 11.15 -9.71 -5.95
N GLY A 153 12.06 -9.72 -6.91
CA GLY A 153 11.71 -9.48 -8.31
C GLY A 153 12.90 -9.62 -9.25
N PRO A 154 12.66 -9.61 -10.57
CA PRO A 154 11.35 -9.55 -11.20
C PRO A 154 10.59 -10.89 -11.11
N VAL A 155 9.35 -10.89 -10.64
CA VAL A 155 8.46 -12.06 -10.58
C VAL A 155 7.01 -11.68 -10.89
N ASN A 156 6.22 -12.65 -11.33
CA ASN A 156 4.80 -12.43 -11.65
C ASN A 156 3.89 -12.66 -10.43
N TYR A 157 2.79 -11.91 -10.36
CA TYR A 157 1.73 -12.18 -9.39
C TYR A 157 0.90 -13.40 -9.86
N THR A 158 1.02 -14.52 -9.15
CA THR A 158 0.48 -15.83 -9.59
C THR A 158 -0.49 -16.47 -8.60
N GLN A 159 -0.83 -15.81 -7.49
CA GLN A 159 -1.79 -16.34 -6.52
C GLN A 159 -2.50 -15.24 -5.73
N LYS A 160 -3.75 -15.51 -5.33
CA LYS A 160 -4.48 -14.67 -4.36
C LYS A 160 -3.79 -14.70 -2.98
N PRO A 161 -4.03 -13.70 -2.12
CA PRO A 161 -3.61 -13.78 -0.72
C PRO A 161 -4.19 -15.05 -0.05
N GLY A 162 -3.39 -15.72 0.78
CA GLY A 162 -3.91 -16.76 1.67
C GLY A 162 -4.68 -16.18 2.86
N ALA A 163 -5.29 -17.06 3.67
CA ALA A 163 -6.15 -16.66 4.80
C ALA A 163 -5.45 -15.86 5.94
N GLN A 164 -4.11 -15.81 5.94
CA GLN A 164 -3.29 -15.03 6.88
C GLN A 164 -2.37 -14.05 6.13
N GLU A 165 -2.75 -13.70 4.91
CA GLU A 165 -1.99 -12.81 4.05
C GLU A 165 -2.90 -11.67 3.59
N ALA A 166 -2.32 -10.47 3.55
CA ALA A 166 -2.92 -9.33 2.89
C ALA A 166 -1.94 -8.82 1.85
N HIS A 167 -2.41 -8.53 0.64
CA HIS A 167 -1.59 -7.96 -0.41
C HIS A 167 -2.03 -6.52 -0.69
N LEU A 168 -1.10 -5.58 -0.64
CA LEU A 168 -1.31 -4.21 -1.14
C LEU A 168 -0.88 -4.20 -2.60
N LEU A 169 -1.81 -4.00 -3.53
CA LEU A 169 -1.52 -3.98 -4.96
C LEU A 169 -1.51 -2.54 -5.44
N VAL A 170 -0.44 -2.19 -6.15
CA VAL A 170 -0.36 -0.93 -6.87
C VAL A 170 -1.01 -1.10 -8.25
N VAL A 171 -1.94 -0.23 -8.57
CA VAL A 171 -2.78 -0.27 -9.78
C VAL A 171 -2.81 1.10 -10.46
N GLU A 172 -3.34 1.14 -11.68
CA GLU A 172 -3.51 2.38 -12.47
C GLU A 172 -2.20 3.13 -12.72
N ASN A 173 -1.18 2.42 -13.20
CA ASN A 173 0.15 2.97 -13.51
C ASN A 173 0.77 3.73 -12.33
N LEU A 174 0.85 3.07 -11.18
CA LEU A 174 1.39 3.60 -9.91
C LEU A 174 0.52 4.66 -9.21
N ASN A 175 -0.69 4.94 -9.70
CA ASN A 175 -1.52 6.02 -9.14
C ASN A 175 -2.43 5.61 -7.98
N HIS A 176 -2.69 4.31 -7.80
CA HIS A 176 -3.59 3.87 -6.75
C HIS A 176 -3.09 2.61 -6.06
N THR A 177 -3.43 2.44 -4.79
CA THR A 177 -3.11 1.23 -4.02
C THR A 177 -4.36 0.71 -3.35
N ILE A 178 -4.67 -0.55 -3.62
CA ILE A 178 -5.79 -1.29 -3.01
C ILE A 178 -5.26 -2.41 -2.12
N ALA A 179 -6.04 -2.86 -1.14
CA ALA A 179 -5.71 -4.01 -0.31
C ALA A 179 -6.58 -5.21 -0.68
N LEU A 180 -5.96 -6.39 -0.78
CA LEU A 180 -6.63 -7.67 -1.00
C LEU A 180 -6.39 -8.59 0.19
N ASN A 181 -7.43 -9.30 0.62
CA ASN A 181 -7.32 -10.51 1.42
C ASN A 181 -7.76 -11.72 0.56
N ASP A 182 -7.99 -12.88 1.17
CA ASP A 182 -8.38 -14.10 0.45
C ASP A 182 -9.73 -14.00 -0.29
N THR A 183 -10.62 -13.12 0.16
CA THR A 183 -12.02 -13.05 -0.27
C THR A 183 -12.50 -11.66 -0.70
N GLU A 184 -11.84 -10.60 -0.24
CA GLU A 184 -12.29 -9.22 -0.38
C GLU A 184 -11.17 -8.29 -0.86
N VAL A 185 -11.58 -7.26 -1.61
CA VAL A 185 -10.80 -6.05 -1.85
C VAL A 185 -11.29 -4.95 -0.91
N TYR A 186 -10.36 -4.15 -0.41
CA TYR A 186 -10.63 -2.81 0.10
C TYR A 186 -10.06 -1.79 -0.89
N ASP A 187 -10.95 -0.94 -1.40
CA ASP A 187 -10.57 0.21 -2.22
C ASP A 187 -10.79 1.50 -1.43
N PRO A 188 -9.72 2.22 -1.07
CA PRO A 188 -9.84 3.46 -0.31
C PRO A 188 -10.35 4.65 -1.14
N GLY A 189 -10.27 4.62 -2.47
CA GLY A 189 -10.86 5.65 -3.34
C GLY A 189 -12.38 5.66 -3.30
N TYR A 190 -13.00 4.49 -3.16
CA TYR A 190 -14.46 4.35 -3.03
C TYR A 190 -14.95 4.05 -1.61
N GLY A 191 -14.04 3.74 -0.69
CA GLY A 191 -14.40 3.16 0.62
C GLY A 191 -15.10 1.81 0.47
N TYR A 192 -14.85 1.10 -0.63
CA TYR A 192 -15.53 -0.15 -0.95
C TYR A 192 -14.82 -1.31 -0.27
N VAL A 193 -15.62 -2.20 0.35
CA VAL A 193 -15.16 -3.50 0.82
C VAL A 193 -16.09 -4.55 0.25
N GLY A 194 -15.55 -5.53 -0.46
CA GLY A 194 -16.37 -6.61 -1.01
C GLY A 194 -15.60 -7.55 -1.94
N PRO A 195 -16.30 -8.48 -2.61
CA PRO A 195 -15.66 -9.46 -3.48
C PRO A 195 -14.98 -8.78 -4.67
N TYR A 196 -13.95 -9.47 -5.19
CA TYR A 196 -13.18 -9.06 -6.36
C TYR A 196 -12.85 -10.25 -7.25
N THR A 197 -12.53 -9.97 -8.50
CA THR A 197 -12.02 -10.95 -9.47
C THR A 197 -10.63 -10.53 -9.95
N LEU A 198 -9.82 -11.52 -10.31
CA LEU A 198 -8.52 -11.32 -10.95
C LEU A 198 -8.66 -11.69 -12.43
N ASN A 199 -8.18 -10.84 -13.33
CA ASN A 199 -8.26 -10.99 -14.79
C ASN A 199 -9.67 -11.33 -15.29
N ASN A 200 -10.71 -10.82 -14.62
CA ASN A 200 -12.10 -11.20 -14.86
C ASN A 200 -12.34 -12.74 -14.89
N ASN A 201 -11.73 -13.45 -13.93
CA ASN A 201 -11.67 -14.93 -13.83
C ASN A 201 -10.83 -15.62 -14.91
N GLY A 202 -9.99 -14.87 -15.62
CA GLY A 202 -8.98 -15.39 -16.55
C GLY A 202 -7.76 -16.00 -15.86
N PRO A 203 -6.81 -16.56 -16.63
CA PRO A 203 -5.61 -17.17 -16.08
C PRO A 203 -4.67 -16.13 -15.49
N LEU A 204 -3.92 -16.52 -14.45
CA LEU A 204 -2.77 -15.77 -13.97
C LEU A 204 -1.59 -15.95 -14.96
N PRO A 205 -0.63 -15.00 -15.05
CA PRO A 205 -0.34 -13.92 -14.10
C PRO A 205 -1.32 -12.75 -14.13
N LEU A 206 -1.43 -12.04 -13.01
CA LEU A 206 -2.33 -10.90 -12.86
C LEU A 206 -1.99 -9.77 -13.84
N THR A 207 -3.02 -9.26 -14.52
CA THR A 207 -2.98 -8.06 -15.36
C THR A 207 -4.03 -7.05 -14.92
N GLN A 208 -5.14 -7.50 -14.34
CA GLN A 208 -6.27 -6.64 -13.98
C GLN A 208 -7.00 -7.14 -12.72
N ILE A 209 -7.49 -6.21 -11.90
CA ILE A 209 -8.35 -6.47 -10.75
C ILE A 209 -9.70 -5.80 -11.02
N SER A 210 -10.80 -6.52 -10.77
CA SER A 210 -12.15 -5.99 -10.99
C SER A 210 -13.05 -6.19 -9.77
N PHE A 211 -13.93 -5.24 -9.52
CA PHE A 211 -15.00 -5.35 -8.52
C PHE A 211 -16.21 -4.50 -8.91
N THR A 212 -17.35 -4.74 -8.27
CA THR A 212 -18.60 -4.03 -8.57
C THR A 212 -19.07 -3.27 -7.34
N LEU A 213 -19.19 -1.95 -7.48
CA LEU A 213 -19.71 -1.09 -6.42
C LEU A 213 -21.20 -1.38 -6.14
N PRO A 214 -21.72 -1.01 -4.96
CA PRO A 214 -23.15 -1.14 -4.65
C PRO A 214 -24.07 -0.42 -5.65
N SER A 215 -23.56 0.57 -6.38
CA SER A 215 -24.27 1.27 -7.46
C SER A 215 -24.44 0.43 -8.73
N GLY A 216 -23.77 -0.72 -8.84
CA GLY A 216 -23.69 -1.54 -10.05
C GLY A 216 -22.58 -1.13 -11.02
N LEU A 217 -21.82 -0.07 -10.73
CA LEU A 217 -20.65 0.31 -11.52
C LEU A 217 -19.55 -0.75 -11.35
N VAL A 218 -19.05 -1.26 -12.47
CA VAL A 218 -17.85 -2.11 -12.50
C VAL A 218 -16.63 -1.21 -12.53
N VAL A 219 -15.70 -1.47 -11.61
CA VAL A 219 -14.38 -0.85 -11.57
C VAL A 219 -13.38 -1.91 -12.01
N ASP A 220 -12.60 -1.58 -13.03
CA ASP A 220 -11.53 -2.40 -13.59
C ASP A 220 -10.22 -1.63 -13.46
N TYR A 221 -9.25 -2.22 -12.77
CA TYR A 221 -7.95 -1.63 -12.53
C TYR A 221 -6.82 -2.42 -13.16
N ASP A 222 -5.98 -1.72 -13.92
CA ASP A 222 -4.78 -2.32 -14.50
C ASP A 222 -3.71 -2.48 -13.42
N PHE A 223 -3.19 -3.70 -13.30
CA PHE A 223 -2.15 -4.02 -12.33
C PHE A 223 -0.82 -3.38 -12.74
N SER A 224 -0.23 -2.56 -11.86
CA SER A 224 1.03 -1.87 -12.16
C SER A 224 2.26 -2.75 -11.98
N GLY A 225 2.09 -3.99 -11.50
CA GLY A 225 3.19 -4.93 -11.35
C GLY A 225 3.98 -4.78 -10.04
N VAL A 226 3.58 -3.91 -9.12
CA VAL A 226 4.17 -3.78 -7.77
C VAL A 226 3.13 -4.21 -6.73
N TRP A 227 3.55 -5.01 -5.75
CA TRP A 227 2.69 -5.33 -4.62
C TRP A 227 3.50 -5.61 -3.35
N ILE A 228 2.87 -5.40 -2.20
CA ILE A 228 3.43 -5.74 -0.89
C ILE A 228 2.62 -6.88 -0.32
N LYS A 229 3.27 -8.00 -0.04
CA LYS A 229 2.70 -9.09 0.73
C LYS A 229 3.00 -8.89 2.21
N LEU A 230 1.94 -8.88 3.01
CA LEU A 230 2.00 -8.87 4.46
C LEU A 230 1.47 -10.20 4.99
N LYS A 231 2.12 -10.73 6.02
CA LYS A 231 1.74 -12.01 6.65
C LYS A 231 1.78 -11.91 8.17
N ALA A 232 0.79 -12.49 8.85
CA ALA A 232 0.80 -12.65 10.31
C ALA A 232 1.69 -13.83 10.73
#